data_AF-A1VIZ0-F1
#
_entry.id   AF-A1VIZ0-F1
#
_cell.length_a   1.000
_cell.length_b   1.000
_cell.length_c   1.000
_cell.angle_alpha   90.00
_cell.angle_beta   90.00
_cell.angle_gamma   90.00
#
_symmetry.space_group_name_H-M   'P 1'
#
loop_
_entity.id
_entity.type
_entity.pdbx_description
1 polymer ?
#
loop_
_entity_poly.entity_id
_entity_poly.type
_entity_poly.pdbx_seq_one_letter_code
_entity_poly.pdbx_strand_id
1 'polypeptide(L)'
;MDTKIIKGKSPLANDGDLLAALEKNTARSLGGKRMLIGVRNDAGEIYRTVKADGIDGFLAAVTIFQNLGMINELQSLTGVQDGFNAIFQPKIVLMPRPVEGEPLSASVGI
;
A
#
# COMPACT_ATOMS: atom_id res chain seq x y z
N MET A 1 12.98 -10.27 -7.01
CA MET A 1 12.50 -9.27 -6.03
C MET A 1 12.91 -9.74 -4.65
N ASP A 2 13.26 -8.79 -3.78
CA ASP A 2 13.64 -9.04 -2.38
C ASP A 2 12.72 -8.22 -1.47
N THR A 3 12.22 -8.79 -0.38
CA THR A 3 11.36 -8.06 0.56
C THR A 3 11.88 -8.19 1.98
N LYS A 4 11.73 -7.14 2.78
CA LYS A 4 12.21 -7.11 4.16
C LYS A 4 11.28 -6.34 5.07
N ILE A 5 10.89 -6.96 6.19
CA ILE A 5 10.23 -6.30 7.32
C ILE A 5 11.25 -5.47 8.09
N ILE A 6 10.87 -4.25 8.45
CA ILE A 6 11.63 -3.35 9.31
C ILE A 6 11.40 -3.76 10.76
N LYS A 7 12.49 -3.99 11.50
CA LYS A 7 12.45 -4.47 12.89
C LYS A 7 11.64 -3.52 13.77
N GLY A 8 10.74 -4.07 14.57
CA GLY A 8 9.91 -3.32 15.52
C GLY A 8 8.71 -2.61 14.89
N LYS A 9 8.41 -2.84 13.61
CA LYS A 9 7.20 -2.34 12.96
C LYS A 9 6.17 -3.44 12.80
N SER A 10 4.92 -3.13 13.14
CA SER A 10 3.80 -4.05 12.97
C SER A 10 3.45 -4.16 11.49
N PRO A 11 3.41 -5.38 10.92
CA PRO A 11 2.94 -5.61 9.56
C PRO A 11 1.45 -5.30 9.40
N LEU A 12 1.03 -5.15 8.15
CA LEU A 12 -0.40 -5.16 7.81
C LEU A 12 -1.01 -6.52 8.14
N ALA A 13 -2.31 -6.52 8.46
CA ALA A 13 -3.06 -7.76 8.72
C ALA A 13 -3.02 -8.74 7.53
N ASN A 14 -2.96 -8.22 6.30
CA ASN A 14 -2.90 -8.98 5.05
C ASN A 14 -1.46 -9.06 4.46
N ASP A 15 -0.41 -8.87 5.27
CA ASP A 15 0.98 -8.94 4.79
C ASP A 15 1.33 -10.30 4.17
N GLY A 16 0.70 -11.39 4.63
CA GLY A 16 0.87 -12.72 4.05
C GLY A 16 0.37 -12.81 2.60
N ASP A 17 -0.81 -12.26 2.31
CA ASP A 17 -1.37 -12.22 0.95
C ASP A 17 -0.52 -11.35 0.02
N LEU A 18 -0.02 -10.22 0.55
CA LEU A 18 0.90 -9.35 -0.16
C LEU A 18 2.18 -10.09 -0.57
N LEU A 19 2.82 -10.79 0.38
CA LEU A 19 4.01 -11.58 0.09
C LEU A 19 3.74 -12.66 -0.96
N ALA A 20 2.66 -13.43 -0.79
CA ALA A 20 2.31 -14.49 -1.73
C ALA A 20 2.08 -13.95 -3.15
N ALA A 21 1.47 -12.76 -3.29
CA ALA A 21 1.24 -12.12 -4.59
C ALA A 21 2.55 -11.63 -5.23
N LEU A 22 3.47 -11.06 -4.44
CA LEU A 22 4.78 -10.61 -4.88
C LEU A 22 5.67 -11.79 -5.31
N GLU A 23 5.69 -12.88 -4.55
CA GLU A 23 6.47 -14.07 -4.86
C GLU A 23 6.05 -14.71 -6.19
N LYS A 24 4.74 -14.87 -6.41
CA LYS A 24 4.17 -15.42 -7.65
C LYS A 24 4.52 -14.61 -8.90
N ASN A 25 4.69 -13.30 -8.75
CA ASN A 25 4.99 -12.37 -9.84
C ASN A 25 6.45 -11.94 -9.86
N THR A 26 7.35 -12.73 -9.28
CA THR A 26 8.79 -12.52 -9.43
C THR A 26 9.17 -12.79 -10.88
N ALA A 27 9.00 -11.79 -11.74
CA ALA A 27 9.46 -11.83 -13.12
C ALA A 27 10.98 -12.07 -13.11
N ARG A 28 11.45 -12.90 -14.05
CA ARG A 28 12.88 -13.12 -14.28
C ARG A 28 13.47 -11.78 -14.76
N SER A 29 14.08 -11.04 -13.83
CA SER A 29 14.62 -9.71 -14.13
C SER A 29 15.66 -9.82 -15.24
N LEU A 30 15.51 -8.99 -16.27
CA LEU A 30 16.50 -8.85 -17.35
C LEU A 30 17.67 -7.92 -16.94
N GLY A 31 17.76 -7.56 -15.66
CA GLY A 31 18.71 -6.59 -15.13
C GLY A 31 18.13 -5.17 -15.06
N GLY A 32 18.99 -4.19 -14.77
CA GLY A 32 18.62 -2.78 -14.68
C GLY A 32 18.79 -2.17 -13.29
N LYS A 33 18.46 -0.88 -13.17
CA LYS A 33 18.58 -0.14 -11.92
C LYS A 33 17.59 -0.71 -10.89
N ARG A 34 18.10 -1.03 -9.70
CA ARG A 34 17.26 -1.45 -8.58
C ARG A 34 16.36 -0.30 -8.13
N MET A 35 15.09 -0.60 -7.94
CA MET A 35 14.07 0.32 -7.45
C MET A 35 13.56 -0.16 -6.10
N LEU A 36 13.25 0.79 -5.22
CA LEU A 36 12.81 0.53 -3.86
C LEU A 36 11.37 0.99 -3.67
N ILE A 37 10.55 0.13 -3.10
CA ILE A 37 9.14 0.41 -2.77
C ILE A 37 8.99 0.30 -1.25
N GLY A 38 8.38 1.32 -0.66
CA GLY A 38 8.01 1.34 0.76
C GLY A 38 6.55 0.91 0.92
N VAL A 39 6.25 0.18 1.99
CA VAL A 39 4.88 -0.20 2.34
C VAL A 39 4.58 0.29 3.76
N ARG A 40 3.52 1.09 3.90
CA ARG A 40 3.03 1.57 5.19
C ARG A 40 2.06 0.59 5.84
N ASN A 41 2.09 0.56 7.17
CA ASN A 41 1.10 -0.14 7.99
C ASN A 41 -0.08 0.79 8.33
N ASP A 42 -1.04 0.29 9.11
CA ASP A 42 -2.20 1.07 9.56
C ASP A 42 -1.85 2.25 10.48
N ALA A 43 -0.66 2.24 11.09
CA ALA A 43 -0.12 3.37 11.86
C ALA A 43 0.55 4.44 10.97
N GLY A 44 0.56 4.26 9.64
CA GLY A 44 1.21 5.16 8.70
C GLY A 44 2.73 5.06 8.70
N GLU A 45 3.31 4.00 9.27
CA GLU A 45 4.75 3.79 9.31
C GLU A 45 5.20 2.85 8.20
N ILE A 46 6.31 3.14 7.51
CA ILE A 46 6.91 2.17 6.60
C ILE A 46 7.36 0.96 7.43
N TYR A 47 6.72 -0.18 7.21
CA TYR A 47 7.03 -1.42 7.93
C TYR A 47 7.77 -2.43 7.04
N ARG A 48 7.64 -2.31 5.71
CA ARG A 48 8.26 -3.22 4.75
C ARG A 48 8.90 -2.46 3.61
N THR A 49 10.04 -2.99 3.16
CA THR A 49 10.70 -2.58 1.92
C THR A 49 10.62 -3.70 0.90
N VAL A 50 10.36 -3.33 -0.35
CA VAL A 50 10.36 -4.24 -1.50
C VAL A 50 11.36 -3.70 -2.52
N LYS A 51 12.37 -4.51 -2.83
CA LYS A 51 13.36 -4.22 -3.86
C LYS A 51 12.96 -4.94 -5.14
N ALA A 52 12.76 -4.16 -6.19
CA ALA A 52 12.52 -4.65 -7.53
C ALA A 52 13.77 -4.44 -8.39
N ASP A 53 14.11 -5.46 -9.17
CA ASP A 53 15.24 -5.42 -10.10
C ASP A 53 14.71 -5.01 -11.49
N GLY A 54 15.09 -3.81 -11.94
CA GLY A 54 14.65 -3.26 -13.22
C GLY A 54 13.22 -2.70 -13.20
N ILE A 55 12.83 -2.08 -14.31
CA ILE A 55 11.53 -1.42 -14.45
C ILE A 55 10.38 -2.44 -14.50
N ASP A 56 10.59 -3.60 -15.13
CA ASP A 56 9.57 -4.64 -15.25
C ASP A 56 9.15 -5.18 -13.87
N GLY A 57 10.15 -5.44 -13.02
CA GLY A 57 9.88 -5.87 -11.64
C GLY A 57 9.17 -4.79 -10.83
N PHE A 58 9.55 -3.52 -11.03
CA PHE A 58 8.92 -2.41 -10.33
C PHE A 58 7.45 -2.25 -10.75
N LEU A 59 7.17 -2.26 -12.04
CA LEU A 59 5.81 -2.14 -12.58
C LEU A 59 4.94 -3.34 -12.17
N ALA A 60 5.50 -4.57 -12.18
CA ALA A 60 4.79 -5.75 -11.70
C ALA A 60 4.39 -5.60 -10.22
N ALA A 61 5.32 -5.14 -9.37
CA ALA A 61 5.02 -4.86 -7.97
C ALA A 61 3.93 -3.79 -7.82
N VAL A 62 4.04 -2.67 -8.55
CA VAL A 62 3.03 -1.59 -8.55
C VAL A 62 1.63 -2.13 -8.89
N THR A 63 1.50 -2.94 -9.94
CA THR A 63 0.22 -3.54 -10.33
C THR A 63 -0.33 -4.46 -9.24
N ILE A 64 0.51 -5.24 -8.56
CA ILE A 64 0.09 -6.11 -7.45
C ILE A 64 -0.47 -5.28 -6.30
N PHE A 65 0.25 -4.22 -5.89
CA PHE A 65 -0.22 -3.34 -4.83
C PHE A 65 -1.56 -2.67 -5.18
N GLN A 66 -1.73 -2.23 -6.43
CA GLN A 66 -2.99 -1.67 -6.92
C GLN A 66 -4.13 -2.69 -6.92
N ASN A 67 -3.86 -3.94 -7.34
CA ASN A 67 -4.85 -5.03 -7.31
C ASN A 67 -5.27 -5.42 -5.89
N LEU A 68 -4.37 -5.22 -4.90
CA LEU A 68 -4.67 -5.37 -3.48
C LEU A 68 -5.39 -4.13 -2.89
N GLY A 69 -5.73 -3.14 -3.72
CA GLY A 69 -6.45 -1.94 -3.32
C GLY A 69 -5.60 -0.93 -2.55
N MET A 70 -4.26 -1.04 -2.60
CA MET A 70 -3.36 -0.10 -1.96
C MET A 70 -3.18 1.17 -2.80
N ILE A 71 -2.87 2.27 -2.13
CA ILE A 71 -2.73 3.59 -2.77
C ILE A 71 -1.25 3.98 -2.80
N ASN A 72 -0.74 4.38 -3.96
CA ASN A 72 0.60 4.95 -4.08
C ASN A 72 0.59 6.43 -3.71
N GLU A 73 1.20 6.78 -2.58
CA GLU A 73 1.35 8.17 -2.10
C GLU A 73 2.14 9.05 -3.06
N LEU A 74 3.09 8.46 -3.78
CA LEU A 74 3.99 9.19 -4.66
C LEU A 74 3.46 9.30 -6.10
N GLN A 75 2.24 8.83 -6.38
CA GLN A 75 1.71 8.78 -7.75
C GLN A 75 1.64 10.15 -8.44
N SER A 76 1.47 11.22 -7.67
CA SER A 76 1.39 12.60 -8.16
C SER A 76 2.70 13.37 -8.00
N LEU A 77 3.75 12.72 -7.49
CA LEU A 77 5.05 13.31 -7.25
C LEU A 77 6.06 12.79 -8.27
N THR A 78 6.86 13.70 -8.83
CA THR A 78 7.97 13.31 -9.70
C THR A 78 9.22 13.05 -8.87
N GLY A 79 9.79 11.84 -8.99
CA GLY A 79 11.09 11.51 -8.40
C GLY A 79 11.02 10.51 -7.24
N VAL A 80 12.13 10.43 -6.50
CA VAL A 80 12.31 9.52 -5.36
C VAL A 80 12.07 10.31 -4.07
N GLN A 81 11.26 9.77 -3.16
CA GLN A 81 11.03 10.34 -1.82
C GLN A 81 11.59 9.39 -0.76
N ASP A 82 12.41 9.90 0.16
CA ASP A 82 13.04 9.11 1.23
C ASP A 82 13.79 7.85 0.74
N GLY A 83 14.33 7.90 -0.49
CA GLY A 83 15.00 6.75 -1.12
C GLY A 83 14.04 5.73 -1.77
N PHE A 84 12.73 5.95 -1.72
CA PHE A 84 11.70 5.12 -2.32
C PHE A 84 11.21 5.69 -3.66
N ASN A 85 11.09 4.80 -4.64
CA ASN A 85 10.49 5.06 -5.95
C ASN A 85 8.96 5.05 -5.91
N ALA A 86 8.37 4.35 -4.94
CA ALA A 86 6.95 4.35 -4.65
C ALA A 86 6.73 4.06 -3.17
N ILE A 87 5.66 4.60 -2.59
CA ILE A 87 5.24 4.29 -1.22
C ILE A 87 3.76 3.92 -1.29
N PHE A 88 3.44 2.71 -0.86
CA PHE A 88 2.07 2.20 -0.82
C PHE A 88 1.53 2.17 0.61
N GLN A 89 0.28 2.58 0.76
CA GLN A 89 -0.47 2.50 2.00
C GLN A 89 -1.80 1.76 1.80
N PRO A 90 -2.33 1.10 2.83
CA PRO A 90 -3.67 0.54 2.78
C PRO A 90 -4.69 1.65 2.48
N LYS A 91 -5.72 1.33 1.71
CA LYS A 91 -6.85 2.24 1.55
C LYS A 91 -7.62 2.29 2.86
N ILE A 92 -7.43 3.36 3.62
CA ILE A 92 -8.26 3.65 4.78
C ILE A 92 -9.64 4.03 4.25
N VAL A 93 -10.59 3.11 4.34
CA VAL A 93 -12.01 3.45 4.17
C VAL A 93 -12.42 4.17 5.45
N LEU A 94 -12.31 5.50 5.44
CA LEU A 94 -13.04 6.33 6.39
C LEU A 94 -14.53 6.04 6.18
N MET A 95 -15.10 5.14 6.99
CA MET A 95 -16.54 5.09 7.14
C MET A 95 -16.97 6.51 7.53
N PRO A 96 -17.95 7.13 6.84
CA PRO A 96 -18.50 8.39 7.31
C PRO A 96 -18.96 8.15 8.75
N ARG A 97 -18.49 8.97 9.69
CA ARG A 97 -19.01 8.93 11.06
C ARG A 97 -20.53 9.09 10.94
N PRO A 98 -21.35 8.29 11.65
CA PRO A 98 -22.76 8.60 11.74
C PRO A 98 -22.87 10.06 12.20
N VAL A 99 -23.60 10.87 11.44
CA VAL A 99 -23.92 12.23 11.83
C VAL A 99 -24.75 12.14 13.11
N GLU A 100 -24.12 12.31 14.27
CA GLU A 100 -24.82 12.52 15.52
C GLU A 100 -25.66 13.79 15.36
N GLY A 101 -26.98 13.63 15.22
CA GLY A 101 -27.91 14.76 15.34
C GLY A 101 -28.97 14.94 14.26
N GLU A 102 -29.47 13.90 13.58
CA GLU A 102 -30.83 14.03 13.01
C GLU A 102 -31.86 13.82 14.13
N PRO A 103 -32.60 14.87 14.56
CA PRO A 103 -33.74 14.64 15.43
C PRO A 103 -34.77 13.82 14.66
N LEU A 104 -35.14 12.67 15.21
CA LEU A 104 -36.35 11.94 14.83
C LEU A 104 -37.52 12.91 14.97
N SER A 105 -37.93 13.51 13.85
CA SER A 105 -39.16 14.28 13.78
C SER A 105 -40.32 13.30 13.93
N ALA A 106 -40.70 13.05 15.19
CA ALA A 106 -41.91 12.37 15.54
C ALA A 106 -43.07 13.23 15.01
N SER A 107 -43.56 12.86 13.83
CA SER A 107 -44.87 13.32 13.38
C SER A 107 -45.91 12.68 14.28
N VAL A 108 -46.27 13.40 15.34
CA VAL A 108 -47.58 13.29 15.96
C VAL A 108 -48.58 13.76 14.90
N GLY A 109 -49.29 12.80 14.33
CA GLY A 109 -50.47 13.02 13.51
C GLY A 109 -51.65 12.32 14.18
N ILE A 110 -52.57 13.14 14.69
CA ILE A 110 -53.85 12.82 15.33
C ILE A 110 -54.77 12.10 14.34
#